data_AF-A0A3R6W5G5-F1
#
_entry.id   AF-A0A3R6W5G5-F1
#
_cell.length_a   1.000
_cell.length_b   1.000
_cell.length_c   1.000
_cell.angle_alpha   90.00
_cell.angle_beta   90.00
_cell.angle_gamma   90.00
#
_symmetry.space_group_name_H-M   'P 1'
#
loop_
_entity.id
_entity.type
_entity.pdbx_description
1 polymer ?
#
loop_
_entity_poly.entity_id
_entity_poly.type
_entity_poly.pdbx_seq_one_letter_code
_entity_poly.pdbx_strand_id
1 'polypeptide(L)'
;MLKSLLDIQQDIHILEKNIQEINECVKSIGTDIETIRNSSEDITLDYSKIEVLAKQIDLGEHPLSKLKDRHSCQIYLEMLLNIVRLDPDDEAAANRMVFIQWLQMQSHIDLSLEDLYLDCLKTDEQLFYEMSEIISKDYKEYFLVDALIVANITGMANKEIYKYIADAITVLGVSGKDVKGLAFVSKVSLSQNLSGVSDDDLKVLGDKVKEYGHYIRSDLVEKVFAKLRVVAVEVPDNETMLFAWKVEQQQAVKSGDMIAAYRTNKRIDGGRGNSKNIYLSKRRKSLLDSFGGYELVEVKAPVSGTIFQFRDNNTNYGVIAQEQDNEESIKAWIKAGK
;
A
#
# COMPACT_ATOMS: atom_id res chain seq x y z
N MET A 1 -1.26 68.71 36.73
CA MET A 1 -0.04 69.40 36.26
C MET A 1 0.16 69.03 34.81
N LEU A 2 0.16 70.01 33.90
CA LEU A 2 0.55 69.78 32.50
C LEU A 2 2.07 69.63 32.45
N LYS A 3 2.57 68.54 31.84
CA LYS A 3 4.00 68.39 31.56
C LYS A 3 4.48 69.60 30.75
N SER A 4 5.64 70.14 31.10
CA SER A 4 6.20 71.24 30.34
C SER A 4 6.62 70.75 28.95
N LEU A 5 6.70 71.65 27.97
CA LEU A 5 7.17 71.33 26.63
C LEU A 5 8.58 70.70 26.66
N LEU A 6 9.40 71.11 27.63
CA LEU A 6 10.75 70.58 27.85
C LEU A 6 10.72 69.12 28.32
N ASP A 7 9.79 68.78 29.23
CA ASP A 7 9.62 67.41 29.71
C ASP A 7 9.16 66.48 28.56
N ILE A 8 8.26 66.98 27.69
CA ILE A 8 7.81 66.23 26.51
C ILE A 8 8.96 66.03 25.51
N GLN A 9 9.81 67.04 25.31
CA GLN A 9 10.98 66.93 24.43
C GLN A 9 12.02 65.94 24.97
N GLN A 10 12.25 65.90 26.29
CA GLN A 10 13.11 64.90 26.91
C GLN A 10 12.53 63.48 26.79
N ASP A 11 11.22 63.32 27.02
CA ASP A 11 10.55 62.04 26.88
C ASP A 11 10.65 61.51 25.43
N ILE A 12 10.49 62.37 24.42
CA ILE A 12 10.66 62.02 23.00
C ILE A 12 12.09 61.55 22.71
N HIS A 13 13.08 62.28 23.20
CA HIS A 13 14.49 61.93 22.96
C HIS A 13 14.87 60.59 23.62
N ILE A 14 14.29 60.28 24.79
CA ILE A 14 14.46 58.96 25.43
C ILE A 14 13.78 57.88 24.60
N LEU A 15 12.58 58.14 24.07
CA LEU A 15 11.87 57.19 23.23
C LEU A 15 12.62 56.88 21.93
N GLU A 16 13.18 57.89 21.27
CA GLU A 16 13.99 57.75 20.05
C GLU A 16 15.23 56.90 20.30
N LYS A 17 15.90 57.12 21.44
CA LYS A 17 17.05 56.30 21.84
C LYS A 17 16.67 54.84 22.06
N ASN A 18 15.57 54.59 22.77
CA ASN A 18 15.09 53.22 23.01
C ASN A 18 14.68 52.52 21.70
N ILE A 19 14.07 53.24 20.76
CA ILE A 19 13.72 52.69 19.44
C ILE A 19 14.99 52.33 18.65
N GLN A 20 16.02 53.17 18.72
CA GLN A 20 17.29 52.89 18.07
C GLN A 20 17.96 51.63 18.64
N GLU A 21 17.98 51.48 19.97
CA GLU A 21 18.49 50.28 20.66
C GLU A 21 17.69 49.02 20.30
N ILE A 22 16.37 49.11 20.22
CA ILE A 22 15.51 48.00 19.75
C ILE A 22 15.85 47.64 18.30
N ASN A 23 16.05 48.62 17.43
CA ASN A 23 16.36 48.39 16.03
C ASN A 23 17.73 47.72 15.85
N GLU A 24 18.72 48.09 16.68
CA GLU A 24 20.02 47.42 16.75
C GLU A 24 19.90 45.99 17.28
N CYS A 25 19.07 45.76 18.30
CA CYS A 25 18.78 44.43 18.82
C CYS A 25 18.09 43.54 17.78
N VAL A 26 17.10 44.06 17.05
CA VAL A 26 16.42 43.35 15.96
C VAL A 26 17.38 43.03 14.83
N LYS A 27 18.29 43.95 14.47
CA LYS A 27 19.35 43.67 13.49
C LYS A 27 20.28 42.57 13.98
N SER A 28 20.72 42.63 15.25
CA SER A 28 21.55 41.59 15.87
C SER A 28 20.86 40.23 15.80
N ILE A 29 19.59 40.15 16.20
CA ILE A 29 18.78 38.93 16.12
C ILE A 29 18.68 38.44 14.67
N GLY A 30 18.50 39.34 13.70
CA GLY A 30 18.51 39.00 12.27
C GLY A 30 19.82 38.35 11.83
N THR A 31 20.96 38.96 12.19
CA THR A 31 22.29 38.36 11.97
C THR A 31 22.50 37.08 12.74
N ASP A 32 21.99 36.94 13.96
CA ASP A 32 22.12 35.73 14.76
C ASP A 32 21.28 34.59 14.15
N ILE A 33 20.09 34.88 13.63
CA ILE A 33 19.26 33.93 12.88
C ILE A 33 19.96 33.53 11.58
N GLU A 34 20.50 34.47 10.80
CA GLU A 34 21.28 34.15 9.59
C GLU A 34 22.53 33.35 9.94
N THR A 35 23.20 33.67 11.05
CA THR A 35 24.37 32.94 11.52
C THR A 35 23.98 31.54 11.94
N ILE A 36 22.91 31.34 12.72
CA ILE A 36 22.39 30.01 13.10
C ILE A 36 21.96 29.21 11.88
N ARG A 37 21.33 29.86 10.89
CA ARG A 37 20.92 29.23 9.63
C ARG A 37 22.11 28.82 8.75
N ASN A 38 23.23 29.54 8.87
CA ASN A 38 24.48 29.25 8.16
C ASN A 38 25.49 28.46 9.01
N SER A 39 25.21 28.27 10.31
CA SER A 39 26.07 27.57 11.28
C SER A 39 25.45 26.25 11.75
N SER A 40 24.33 25.81 11.19
CA SER A 40 24.12 24.38 11.06
C SER A 40 25.32 23.87 10.28
N GLU A 41 26.28 23.25 10.97
CA GLU A 41 27.42 22.59 10.35
C GLU A 41 26.88 21.85 9.13
N ASP A 42 27.38 22.21 7.94
CA ASP A 42 27.08 21.53 6.68
C ASP A 42 27.36 20.04 6.90
N ILE A 43 26.32 19.29 7.28
CA ILE A 43 26.24 17.89 6.94
C ILE A 43 26.18 17.95 5.43
N THR A 44 27.35 17.86 4.81
CA THR A 44 27.50 17.73 3.37
C THR A 44 26.90 16.37 3.03
N LEU A 45 25.57 16.32 2.96
CA LEU A 45 24.81 15.19 2.48
C LEU A 45 25.40 14.85 1.12
N ASP A 46 25.99 13.66 1.04
CA ASP A 46 26.60 13.20 -0.19
C ASP A 46 25.47 12.75 -1.13
N TYR A 47 24.87 13.71 -1.84
CA TYR A 47 23.80 13.46 -2.80
C TYR A 47 24.19 12.46 -3.88
N SER A 48 25.49 12.41 -4.24
CA SER A 48 26.00 11.41 -5.19
C SER A 48 25.91 9.99 -4.62
N LYS A 49 26.31 9.80 -3.35
CA LYS A 49 26.14 8.53 -2.65
C LYS A 49 24.66 8.17 -2.46
N ILE A 50 23.81 9.13 -2.13
CA ILE A 50 22.36 8.94 -2.00
C ILE A 50 21.75 8.45 -3.32
N GLU A 51 22.11 9.06 -4.44
CA GLU A 51 21.66 8.65 -5.78
C GLU A 51 22.12 7.22 -6.14
N VAL A 52 23.37 6.87 -5.81
CA VAL A 52 23.89 5.51 -6.04
C VAL A 52 23.12 4.48 -5.22
N LEU A 53 22.81 4.77 -3.95
CA LEU A 53 22.03 3.86 -3.09
C LEU A 53 20.57 3.76 -3.55
N ALA A 54 19.97 4.86 -4.00
CA ALA A 54 18.59 4.88 -4.50
C ALA A 54 18.42 3.98 -5.74
N LYS A 55 19.43 3.94 -6.61
CA LYS A 55 19.48 3.04 -7.79
C LYS A 55 19.53 1.55 -7.43
N GLN A 56 19.89 1.21 -6.20
CA GLN A 56 19.95 -0.18 -5.72
C GLN A 56 18.61 -0.66 -5.13
N ILE A 57 17.61 0.22 -5.00
CA ILE A 57 16.28 -0.15 -4.55
C ILE A 57 15.59 -0.97 -5.66
N ASP A 58 15.48 -2.27 -5.41
CA ASP A 58 14.83 -3.25 -6.30
C ASP A 58 13.34 -3.36 -5.98
N LEU A 59 12.60 -2.30 -6.29
CA LEU A 59 11.15 -2.18 -6.14
C LEU A 59 10.50 -1.87 -7.49
N GLY A 60 9.19 -2.08 -7.59
CA GLY A 60 8.42 -1.86 -8.82
C GLY A 60 8.26 -0.38 -9.18
N GLU A 61 7.71 -0.13 -10.37
CA GLU A 61 7.46 1.23 -10.87
C GLU A 61 6.43 1.96 -9.99
N HIS A 62 6.80 3.13 -9.47
CA HIS A 62 5.94 3.90 -8.60
C HIS A 62 4.87 4.67 -9.40
N PRO A 63 3.62 4.82 -8.89
CA PRO A 63 2.57 5.59 -9.56
C PRO A 63 2.93 7.05 -9.89
N LEU A 64 3.90 7.65 -9.19
CA LEU A 64 4.41 9.00 -9.51
C LEU A 64 4.91 9.14 -10.95
N SER A 65 5.37 8.06 -11.59
CA SER A 65 5.72 8.05 -13.03
C SER A 65 4.57 8.52 -13.94
N LYS A 66 3.32 8.39 -13.47
CA LYS A 66 2.10 8.78 -14.19
C LYS A 66 1.62 10.18 -13.82
N LEU A 67 2.16 10.80 -12.78
CA LEU A 67 1.85 12.16 -12.37
C LEU A 67 2.64 13.13 -13.26
N LYS A 68 2.02 13.55 -14.37
CA LYS A 68 2.70 14.35 -15.39
C LYS A 68 2.94 15.81 -15.01
N ASP A 69 2.23 16.31 -14.00
CA ASP A 69 2.36 17.70 -13.59
C ASP A 69 3.61 17.89 -12.72
N ARG A 70 4.59 18.64 -13.25
CA ARG A 70 5.88 18.90 -12.59
C ARG A 70 5.68 19.50 -11.20
N HIS A 71 4.76 20.45 -11.08
CA HIS A 71 4.52 21.16 -9.82
C HIS A 71 3.89 20.23 -8.76
N SER A 72 2.96 19.37 -9.16
CA SER A 72 2.39 18.33 -8.29
C SER A 72 3.45 17.37 -7.75
N CYS A 73 4.35 16.90 -8.62
CA CYS A 73 5.48 16.05 -8.20
C CYS A 73 6.43 16.78 -7.26
N GLN A 74 6.73 18.05 -7.53
CA GLN A 74 7.56 18.87 -6.65
C GLN A 74 6.93 19.00 -5.26
N ILE A 75 5.66 19.41 -5.16
CA ILE A 75 4.95 19.52 -3.87
C ILE A 75 4.93 18.18 -3.14
N TYR A 76 4.66 17.08 -3.85
CA TYR A 76 4.66 15.74 -3.27
C TYR A 76 5.98 15.41 -2.60
N LEU A 77 7.10 15.63 -3.29
CA LEU A 77 8.44 15.32 -2.80
C LEU A 77 8.88 16.27 -1.69
N GLU A 78 8.60 17.58 -1.81
CA GLU A 78 8.88 18.57 -0.76
C GLU A 78 8.14 18.25 0.54
N MET A 79 6.90 17.79 0.45
CA MET A 79 6.12 17.34 1.61
C MET A 79 6.72 16.07 2.25
N LEU A 80 7.38 15.20 1.50
CA LEU A 80 8.15 14.09 2.10
C LEU A 80 9.46 14.59 2.72
N LEU A 81 10.11 15.59 2.11
CA LEU A 81 11.35 16.18 2.63
C LEU A 81 11.14 16.92 3.96
N ASN A 82 9.94 17.44 4.22
CA ASN A 82 9.58 17.96 5.55
C ASN A 82 9.72 16.90 6.66
N ILE A 83 9.53 15.61 6.37
CA ILE A 83 9.77 14.54 7.36
C ILE A 83 11.25 14.42 7.70
N VAL A 84 12.13 14.65 6.72
CA VAL A 84 13.59 14.64 6.93
C VAL A 84 14.01 15.80 7.82
N ARG A 85 13.46 17.00 7.58
CA ARG A 85 13.76 18.22 8.35
C ARG A 85 13.34 18.15 9.82
N LEU A 86 12.32 17.35 10.13
CA LEU A 86 11.84 17.14 11.49
C LEU A 86 12.67 16.10 12.26
N ASP A 87 13.73 15.56 11.67
CA ASP A 87 14.65 14.67 12.37
C ASP A 87 15.94 15.39 12.77
N PRO A 88 16.30 15.38 14.07
CA PRO A 88 17.59 15.86 14.52
C PRO A 88 18.76 14.89 14.26
N ASP A 89 18.51 13.66 13.77
CA ASP A 89 19.53 12.65 13.47
C ASP A 89 19.94 12.67 11.99
N ASP A 90 21.18 13.06 11.73
CA ASP A 90 21.75 13.20 10.39
C ASP A 90 21.90 11.87 9.63
N GLU A 91 22.20 10.77 10.34
CA GLU A 91 22.30 9.45 9.73
C GLU A 91 20.92 8.95 9.33
N ALA A 92 19.92 9.20 10.19
CA ALA A 92 18.53 8.92 9.86
C ALA A 92 18.06 9.77 8.67
N ALA A 93 18.42 11.04 8.63
CA ALA A 93 18.09 11.95 7.53
C ALA A 93 18.64 11.44 6.19
N ALA A 94 19.92 11.05 6.14
CA ALA A 94 20.53 10.52 4.92
C ALA A 94 19.83 9.25 4.40
N ASN A 95 19.48 8.30 5.29
CA ASN A 95 18.77 7.08 4.92
C ASN A 95 17.36 7.36 4.37
N ARG A 96 16.66 8.34 4.93
CA ARG A 96 15.36 8.80 4.41
C ARG A 96 15.46 9.43 3.03
N MET A 97 16.51 10.23 2.83
CA MET A 97 16.78 10.85 1.53
C MET A 97 17.03 9.81 0.43
N VAL A 98 17.60 8.65 0.73
CA VAL A 98 17.75 7.55 -0.26
C VAL A 98 16.40 7.11 -0.82
N PHE A 99 15.38 6.96 0.03
CA PHE A 99 14.05 6.56 -0.44
C PHE A 99 13.35 7.70 -1.21
N ILE A 100 13.49 8.95 -0.75
CA ILE A 100 12.93 10.12 -1.47
C ILE A 100 13.63 10.31 -2.82
N GLN A 101 14.94 10.08 -2.91
CA GLN A 101 15.69 10.09 -4.16
C GLN A 101 15.16 9.05 -5.14
N TRP A 102 14.83 7.85 -4.66
CA TRP A 102 14.19 6.84 -5.49
C TRP A 102 12.84 7.32 -6.02
N LEU A 103 11.98 7.91 -5.18
CA LEU A 103 10.70 8.50 -5.63
C LEU A 103 10.91 9.64 -6.64
N GLN A 104 11.89 10.51 -6.42
CA GLN A 104 12.25 11.58 -7.34
C GLN A 104 12.61 11.01 -8.72
N MET A 105 13.40 9.93 -8.77
CA MET A 105 13.76 9.26 -10.02
C MET A 105 12.54 8.68 -10.74
N GLN A 106 11.55 8.18 -9.99
CA GLN A 106 10.30 7.66 -10.54
C GLN A 106 9.37 8.78 -11.07
N SER A 107 9.47 10.00 -10.54
CA SER A 107 8.61 11.13 -10.94
C SER A 107 9.00 11.76 -12.29
N HIS A 108 10.21 11.47 -12.79
CA HIS A 108 10.75 12.00 -14.04
C HIS A 108 10.82 13.53 -14.14
N ILE A 109 10.84 14.24 -13.01
CA ILE A 109 11.03 15.69 -12.99
C ILE A 109 12.52 16.05 -13.12
N ASP A 110 12.79 17.16 -13.80
CA ASP A 110 14.13 17.73 -13.98
C ASP A 110 14.45 18.71 -12.83
N LEU A 111 14.43 18.17 -11.60
CA LEU A 111 14.87 18.82 -10.36
C LEU A 111 15.71 17.81 -9.59
N SER A 112 16.91 18.20 -9.15
CA SER A 112 17.72 17.32 -8.31
C SER A 112 17.13 17.22 -6.90
N LEU A 113 17.50 16.18 -6.15
CA LEU A 113 17.11 16.07 -4.74
C LEU A 113 17.64 17.25 -3.91
N GLU A 114 18.83 17.75 -4.23
CA GLU A 114 19.42 18.92 -3.59
C GLU A 114 18.58 20.17 -3.83
N ASP A 115 18.16 20.42 -5.08
CA ASP A 115 17.27 21.54 -5.42
C ASP A 115 15.95 21.45 -4.64
N LEU A 116 15.33 20.28 -4.63
CA LEU A 116 14.08 20.04 -3.89
C LEU A 116 14.25 20.27 -2.38
N TYR A 117 15.39 19.86 -1.81
CA TYR A 117 15.65 20.05 -0.39
C TYR A 117 15.88 21.52 -0.04
N LEU A 118 16.62 22.26 -0.88
CA LEU A 118 16.83 23.70 -0.70
C LEU A 118 15.53 24.50 -0.87
N ASP A 119 14.64 24.09 -1.77
CA ASP A 119 13.33 24.71 -1.96
C ASP A 119 12.37 24.38 -0.82
N CYS A 120 12.45 23.17 -0.26
CA CYS A 120 11.74 22.77 0.96
C CYS A 120 12.09 23.67 2.17
N LEU A 121 13.28 24.28 2.23
CA LEU A 121 13.65 25.21 3.30
C LEU A 121 12.95 26.57 3.19
N LYS A 122 12.47 26.94 2.00
CA LYS A 122 11.86 28.24 1.72
C LYS A 122 10.34 28.23 1.88
N THR A 123 9.77 27.07 2.16
CA THR A 123 8.33 26.85 2.07
C THR A 123 7.58 27.05 3.38
N ASP A 124 6.34 27.53 3.25
CA ASP A 124 5.49 28.01 4.34
C ASP A 124 4.21 27.17 4.50
N GLU A 125 3.32 27.57 5.43
CA GLU A 125 2.05 26.89 5.69
C GLU A 125 1.13 26.79 4.46
N GLN A 126 1.35 27.60 3.42
CA GLN A 126 0.52 27.65 2.22
C GLN A 126 0.60 26.34 1.41
N LEU A 127 1.71 25.61 1.52
CA LEU A 127 1.89 24.31 0.85
C LEU A 127 0.94 23.22 1.32
N PHE A 128 0.52 23.22 2.58
CA PHE A 128 -0.46 22.24 3.04
C PHE A 128 -1.83 22.44 2.36
N TYR A 129 -2.19 23.69 2.07
CA TYR A 129 -3.43 24.00 1.36
C TYR A 129 -3.32 23.61 -0.11
N GLU A 130 -2.22 23.97 -0.77
CA GLU A 130 -1.97 23.58 -2.17
C GLU A 130 -1.90 22.05 -2.33
N MET A 131 -1.30 21.36 -1.37
CA MET A 131 -1.26 19.90 -1.28
C MET A 131 -2.66 19.29 -1.22
N SER A 132 -3.56 19.86 -0.42
CA SER A 132 -4.95 19.38 -0.30
C SER A 132 -5.73 19.52 -1.61
N GLU A 133 -5.36 20.45 -2.48
CA GLU A 133 -6.01 20.61 -3.79
C GLU A 133 -5.37 19.71 -4.85
N ILE A 134 -4.05 19.53 -4.79
CA ILE A 134 -3.25 18.89 -5.84
C ILE A 134 -3.12 17.37 -5.62
N ILE A 135 -2.88 16.92 -4.39
CA ILE A 135 -2.60 15.51 -4.06
C ILE A 135 -3.88 14.73 -3.68
N SER A 136 -4.96 15.41 -3.28
CA SER A 136 -6.15 14.78 -2.67
C SER A 136 -7.00 13.86 -3.54
N LYS A 137 -6.72 13.77 -4.85
CA LYS A 137 -7.45 12.87 -5.77
C LYS A 137 -6.93 11.44 -5.69
N ASP A 138 -5.98 11.11 -6.58
CA ASP A 138 -5.54 9.73 -6.81
C ASP A 138 -4.24 9.39 -6.08
N TYR A 139 -3.60 10.37 -5.43
CA TYR A 139 -2.24 10.23 -4.88
C TYR A 139 -2.14 10.34 -3.37
N LYS A 140 -3.20 10.73 -2.66
CA LYS A 140 -3.20 10.89 -1.20
C LYS A 140 -2.87 9.61 -0.43
N GLU A 141 -3.33 8.46 -0.90
CA GLU A 141 -3.06 7.19 -0.22
C GLU A 141 -1.62 6.73 -0.48
N TYR A 142 -1.11 6.92 -1.70
CA TYR A 142 0.31 6.71 -2.01
C TYR A 142 1.20 7.62 -1.16
N PHE A 143 0.84 8.91 -1.05
CA PHE A 143 1.56 9.86 -0.20
C PHE A 143 1.62 9.38 1.25
N LEU A 144 0.51 8.87 1.78
CA LEU A 144 0.50 8.36 3.14
C LEU A 144 1.40 7.14 3.32
N VAL A 145 1.39 6.20 2.36
CA VAL A 145 2.29 5.03 2.40
C VAL A 145 3.75 5.49 2.35
N ASP A 146 4.10 6.38 1.42
CA ASP A 146 5.44 6.94 1.28
C ASP A 146 5.89 7.69 2.53
N ALA A 147 5.03 8.55 3.10
CA ALA A 147 5.32 9.27 4.34
C ALA A 147 5.58 8.33 5.51
N LEU A 148 4.83 7.23 5.61
CA LEU A 148 5.05 6.22 6.65
C LEU A 148 6.32 5.40 6.41
N ILE A 149 6.68 5.11 5.15
CA ILE A 149 7.95 4.47 4.81
C ILE A 149 9.11 5.39 5.18
N VAL A 150 9.11 6.63 4.69
CA VAL A 150 10.13 7.66 4.98
C VAL A 150 10.29 7.82 6.48
N ALA A 151 9.20 8.03 7.22
CA ALA A 151 9.28 8.22 8.67
C ALA A 151 9.92 7.04 9.41
N ASN A 152 9.64 5.80 8.98
CA ASN A 152 10.01 4.61 9.74
C ASN A 152 11.16 3.79 9.15
N ILE A 153 11.83 4.26 8.09
CA ILE A 153 12.92 3.52 7.43
C ILE A 153 14.13 3.31 8.35
N THR A 154 14.33 4.19 9.31
CA THR A 154 15.41 4.13 10.32
C THR A 154 14.93 3.61 11.68
N GLY A 155 13.72 3.06 11.76
CA GLY A 155 13.11 2.62 13.02
C GLY A 155 11.87 3.45 13.38
N MET A 156 11.57 3.59 14.67
CA MET A 156 10.40 4.36 15.09
C MET A 156 10.68 5.86 14.95
N ALA A 157 9.81 6.55 14.21
CA ALA A 157 9.91 8.00 14.05
C ALA A 157 9.67 8.75 15.38
N ASN A 158 10.16 9.99 15.45
CA ASN A 158 9.90 10.84 16.61
C ASN A 158 8.45 11.36 16.63
N LYS A 159 8.05 11.95 17.77
CA LYS A 159 6.68 12.45 17.98
C LYS A 159 6.31 13.58 17.01
N GLU A 160 7.25 14.42 16.61
CA GLU A 160 7.01 15.55 15.72
C GLU A 160 6.69 15.07 14.30
N ILE A 161 7.42 14.06 13.81
CA ILE A 161 7.14 13.40 12.53
C ILE A 161 5.75 12.76 12.53
N TYR A 162 5.38 12.03 13.59
CA TYR A 162 4.03 11.45 13.65
C TYR A 162 2.93 12.51 13.74
N LYS A 163 3.19 13.65 14.40
CA LYS A 163 2.26 14.78 14.42
C LYS A 163 2.10 15.35 13.00
N TYR A 164 3.20 15.58 12.29
CA TYR A 164 3.17 16.05 10.90
C TYR A 164 2.36 15.12 9.99
N ILE A 165 2.57 13.80 10.10
CA ILE A 165 1.80 12.81 9.31
C ILE A 165 0.32 12.82 9.71
N ALA A 166 -0.01 12.95 10.99
CA ALA A 166 -1.40 13.04 11.45
C ALA A 166 -2.11 14.30 10.91
N ASP A 167 -1.40 15.43 10.88
CA ASP A 167 -1.89 16.68 10.31
C ASP A 167 -2.10 16.51 8.79
N ALA A 168 -1.15 15.89 8.07
CA ALA A 168 -1.28 15.58 6.65
C ALA A 168 -2.46 14.65 6.33
N ILE A 169 -2.67 13.59 7.13
CA ILE A 169 -3.84 12.69 7.02
C ILE A 169 -5.14 13.48 7.11
N THR A 170 -5.20 14.43 8.05
CA THR A 170 -6.37 15.28 8.30
C THR A 170 -6.63 16.20 7.11
N VAL A 171 -5.59 16.87 6.61
CA VAL A 171 -5.67 17.79 5.47
C VAL A 171 -6.05 17.06 4.17
N LEU A 172 -5.52 15.85 3.93
CA LEU A 172 -5.81 15.05 2.74
C LEU A 172 -7.16 14.31 2.81
N GLY A 173 -7.82 14.31 3.97
CA GLY A 173 -9.11 13.65 4.17
C GLY A 173 -9.04 12.13 3.97
N VAL A 174 -7.99 11.48 4.48
CA VAL A 174 -7.86 10.00 4.44
C VAL A 174 -8.61 9.40 5.62
N SER A 175 -9.47 8.40 5.38
CA SER A 175 -10.28 7.82 6.46
C SER A 175 -9.44 6.93 7.39
N GLY A 176 -9.77 6.88 8.68
CA GLY A 176 -9.02 6.09 9.66
C GLY A 176 -8.97 4.58 9.38
N LYS A 177 -9.96 4.02 8.65
CA LYS A 177 -9.93 2.61 8.21
C LYS A 177 -8.86 2.41 7.12
N ASP A 178 -8.74 3.36 6.21
CA ASP A 178 -7.75 3.32 5.14
C ASP A 178 -6.34 3.49 5.71
N VAL A 179 -6.16 4.39 6.69
CA VAL A 179 -4.88 4.58 7.39
C VAL A 179 -4.33 3.27 7.96
N LYS A 180 -5.15 2.44 8.60
CA LYS A 180 -4.67 1.16 9.17
C LYS A 180 -4.15 0.21 8.09
N GLY A 181 -4.86 0.10 6.96
CA GLY A 181 -4.44 -0.75 5.85
C GLY A 181 -3.17 -0.22 5.16
N LEU A 182 -3.08 1.10 4.97
CA LEU A 182 -1.92 1.76 4.36
C LEU A 182 -0.68 1.70 5.28
N ALA A 183 -0.86 1.83 6.59
CA ALA A 183 0.20 1.62 7.56
C ALA A 183 0.66 0.15 7.62
N PHE A 184 -0.23 -0.79 7.34
CA PHE A 184 0.16 -2.18 7.22
C PHE A 184 0.98 -2.44 5.96
N VAL A 185 0.59 -1.85 4.82
CA VAL A 185 1.39 -1.86 3.58
C VAL A 185 2.78 -1.31 3.87
N SER A 186 2.91 -0.10 4.43
CA SER A 186 4.22 0.50 4.69
C SER A 186 5.09 -0.35 5.63
N LYS A 187 4.50 -0.99 6.65
CA LYS A 187 5.20 -1.93 7.52
C LYS A 187 5.79 -3.11 6.75
N VAL A 188 5.01 -3.73 5.86
CA VAL A 188 5.47 -4.86 5.04
C VAL A 188 6.52 -4.41 4.02
N SER A 189 6.36 -3.22 3.44
CA SER A 189 7.35 -2.61 2.54
C SER A 189 8.68 -2.34 3.24
N LEU A 190 8.67 -1.94 4.51
CA LEU A 190 9.90 -1.74 5.28
C LEU A 190 10.53 -3.06 5.73
N SER A 191 9.72 -4.01 6.19
CA SER A 191 10.23 -5.26 6.76
C SER A 191 10.63 -6.28 5.69
N GLN A 192 10.06 -6.16 4.48
CA GLN A 192 10.12 -7.13 3.39
C GLN A 192 9.93 -8.58 3.88
N ASN A 193 9.07 -8.75 4.87
CA ASN A 193 8.79 -10.04 5.50
C ASN A 193 7.32 -10.16 5.93
N LEU A 194 6.85 -11.41 6.01
CA LEU A 194 5.49 -11.74 6.45
C LEU A 194 5.49 -12.42 7.84
N SER A 195 6.60 -12.32 8.57
CA SER A 195 6.77 -12.95 9.88
C SER A 195 5.84 -12.29 10.91
N GLY A 196 4.99 -13.08 11.57
CA GLY A 196 4.05 -12.57 12.56
C GLY A 196 2.84 -11.83 11.98
N VAL A 197 2.61 -11.91 10.67
CA VAL A 197 1.38 -11.39 10.04
C VAL A 197 0.24 -12.39 10.24
N SER A 198 -0.91 -11.91 10.72
CA SER A 198 -2.12 -12.73 10.89
C SER A 198 -2.79 -13.06 9.55
N ASP A 199 -3.63 -14.09 9.49
CA ASP A 199 -4.37 -14.44 8.27
C ASP A 199 -5.31 -13.33 7.80
N ASP A 200 -5.88 -12.57 8.73
CA ASP A 200 -6.75 -11.43 8.40
C ASP A 200 -5.95 -10.25 7.85
N ASP A 201 -4.76 -9.98 8.39
CA ASP A 201 -3.87 -8.95 7.85
C ASP A 201 -3.31 -9.37 6.48
N LEU A 202 -3.03 -10.66 6.26
CA LEU A 202 -2.64 -11.19 4.96
C LEU A 202 -3.73 -10.97 3.91
N LYS A 203 -5.02 -11.14 4.26
CA LYS A 203 -6.13 -10.84 3.34
C LYS A 203 -6.16 -9.36 2.98
N VAL A 204 -6.05 -8.48 3.98
CA VAL A 204 -6.00 -7.02 3.76
C VAL A 204 -4.84 -6.64 2.83
N LEU A 205 -3.67 -7.26 3.02
CA LEU A 205 -2.54 -7.06 2.13
C LEU A 205 -2.82 -7.59 0.72
N GLY A 206 -3.35 -8.81 0.60
CA GLY A 206 -3.72 -9.41 -0.68
C GLY A 206 -4.65 -8.51 -1.51
N ASP A 207 -5.64 -7.90 -0.86
CA ASP A 207 -6.56 -6.97 -1.51
C ASP A 207 -5.86 -5.68 -1.99
N LYS A 208 -4.79 -5.25 -1.29
CA LYS A 208 -4.01 -4.04 -1.58
C LYS A 208 -2.82 -4.25 -2.51
N VAL A 209 -2.36 -5.50 -2.72
CA VAL A 209 -1.20 -5.80 -3.58
C VAL A 209 -1.36 -5.25 -5.00
N LYS A 210 -2.59 -5.17 -5.53
CA LYS A 210 -2.84 -4.60 -6.86
C LYS A 210 -2.33 -3.16 -7.00
N GLU A 211 -2.59 -2.36 -5.97
CA GLU A 211 -2.32 -0.91 -5.96
C GLU A 211 -0.95 -0.60 -5.35
N TYR A 212 -0.51 -1.41 -4.38
CA TYR A 212 0.67 -1.13 -3.56
C TYR A 212 1.78 -2.19 -3.69
N GLY A 213 1.60 -3.18 -4.56
CA GLY A 213 2.56 -4.26 -4.74
C GLY A 213 3.94 -3.79 -5.23
N HIS A 214 4.03 -2.60 -5.84
CA HIS A 214 5.31 -2.03 -6.27
C HIS A 214 6.25 -1.71 -5.11
N TYR A 215 5.76 -1.56 -3.88
CA TYR A 215 6.61 -1.40 -2.70
C TYR A 215 7.14 -2.71 -2.12
N ILE A 216 6.70 -3.85 -2.64
CA ILE A 216 6.99 -5.17 -2.08
C ILE A 216 7.72 -5.98 -3.15
N ARG A 217 8.78 -6.69 -2.75
CA ARG A 217 9.50 -7.57 -3.68
C ARG A 217 8.55 -8.61 -4.27
N SER A 218 8.70 -8.89 -5.56
CA SER A 218 7.83 -9.81 -6.30
C SER A 218 7.76 -11.20 -5.66
N ASP A 219 8.87 -11.72 -5.14
CA ASP A 219 8.94 -13.00 -4.44
C ASP A 219 8.05 -13.04 -3.18
N LEU A 220 7.89 -11.90 -2.52
CA LEU A 220 7.06 -11.77 -1.33
C LEU A 220 5.59 -11.63 -1.70
N VAL A 221 5.28 -10.89 -2.76
CA VAL A 221 3.92 -10.81 -3.33
C VAL A 221 3.41 -12.21 -3.70
N GLU A 222 4.23 -13.02 -4.36
CA GLU A 222 3.88 -14.40 -4.70
C GLU A 222 3.63 -15.27 -3.47
N LYS A 223 4.39 -15.07 -2.39
CA LYS A 223 4.16 -15.73 -1.10
C LYS A 223 2.85 -15.30 -0.44
N VAL A 224 2.47 -14.02 -0.54
CA VAL A 224 1.16 -13.54 -0.05
C VAL A 224 0.05 -14.27 -0.77
N PHE A 225 0.06 -14.26 -2.10
CA PHE A 225 -0.96 -14.96 -2.89
C PHE A 225 -0.96 -16.45 -2.59
N ALA A 226 0.19 -17.12 -2.56
CA ALA A 226 0.27 -18.54 -2.24
C ALA A 226 -0.41 -18.91 -0.92
N LYS A 227 -0.24 -18.09 0.13
CA LYS A 227 -0.88 -18.30 1.44
C LYS A 227 -2.40 -18.08 1.44
N LEU A 228 -2.92 -17.29 0.50
CA LEU A 228 -4.35 -16.97 0.39
C LEU A 228 -5.12 -17.94 -0.52
N ARG A 229 -4.43 -18.76 -1.30
CA ARG A 229 -5.05 -19.73 -2.20
C ARG A 229 -5.66 -20.89 -1.41
N VAL A 230 -6.84 -21.33 -1.83
CA VAL A 230 -7.56 -22.46 -1.24
C VAL A 230 -7.94 -23.45 -2.35
N VAL A 231 -7.47 -24.68 -2.24
CA VAL A 231 -7.91 -25.77 -3.13
C VAL A 231 -9.34 -26.15 -2.74
N ALA A 232 -10.31 -25.80 -3.58
CA ALA A 232 -11.73 -26.06 -3.35
C ALA A 232 -12.21 -27.31 -4.09
N VAL A 233 -11.56 -27.67 -5.20
CA VAL A 233 -11.80 -28.90 -5.96
C VAL A 233 -10.44 -29.54 -6.25
N GLU A 234 -10.30 -30.80 -5.87
CA GLU A 234 -9.21 -31.70 -6.27
C GLU A 234 -9.82 -33.07 -6.49
N VAL A 235 -10.15 -33.38 -7.75
CA VAL A 235 -10.99 -34.53 -8.09
C VAL A 235 -10.38 -35.32 -9.25
N PRO A 236 -9.80 -36.50 -8.98
CA PRO A 236 -9.29 -37.40 -9.99
C PRO A 236 -10.40 -37.97 -10.90
N ASP A 237 -10.11 -38.10 -12.20
CA ASP A 237 -11.06 -38.64 -13.18
C ASP A 237 -11.39 -40.12 -12.93
N ASN A 238 -10.44 -40.88 -12.37
CA ASN A 238 -10.64 -42.31 -12.04
C ASN A 238 -11.57 -42.53 -10.84
N GLU A 239 -11.88 -41.49 -10.08
CA GLU A 239 -12.76 -41.57 -8.91
C GLU A 239 -14.18 -41.06 -9.18
N THR A 240 -14.42 -40.47 -10.35
CA THR A 240 -15.67 -39.74 -10.64
C THR A 240 -16.33 -40.06 -11.98
N MET A 241 -17.63 -39.86 -12.03
CA MET A 241 -18.46 -39.86 -13.23
C MET A 241 -19.18 -38.52 -13.36
N LEU A 242 -19.40 -38.07 -14.60
CA LEU A 242 -20.23 -36.90 -14.90
C LEU A 242 -19.80 -35.63 -14.14
N PHE A 243 -18.49 -35.43 -13.98
CA PHE A 243 -17.97 -34.19 -13.40
C PHE A 243 -18.42 -32.99 -14.26
N ALA A 244 -18.92 -31.95 -13.59
CA ALA A 244 -19.32 -30.71 -14.23
C ALA A 244 -19.03 -29.51 -13.31
N TRP A 245 -18.39 -28.50 -13.87
CA TRP A 245 -18.31 -27.17 -13.28
C TRP A 245 -19.70 -26.53 -13.23
N LYS A 246 -19.95 -25.78 -12.15
CA LYS A 246 -21.18 -24.99 -11.95
C LYS A 246 -20.92 -23.48 -12.01
N VAL A 247 -19.66 -23.11 -12.18
CA VAL A 247 -19.16 -21.74 -12.29
C VAL A 247 -18.22 -21.64 -13.48
N GLU A 248 -18.03 -20.44 -14.01
CA GLU A 248 -17.14 -20.16 -15.11
C GLU A 248 -15.70 -19.91 -14.64
N GLN A 249 -14.74 -19.99 -15.57
CA GLN A 249 -13.33 -19.69 -15.29
C GLN A 249 -13.20 -18.24 -14.82
N GLN A 250 -12.43 -18.02 -13.73
CA GLN A 250 -12.24 -16.71 -13.10
C GLN A 250 -13.54 -16.03 -12.62
N GLN A 251 -14.58 -16.80 -12.35
CA GLN A 251 -15.80 -16.26 -11.76
C GLN A 251 -15.59 -15.93 -10.26
N ALA A 252 -16.11 -14.78 -9.82
CA ALA A 252 -16.24 -14.48 -8.40
C ALA A 252 -17.29 -15.39 -7.74
N VAL A 253 -16.91 -16.05 -6.64
CA VAL A 253 -17.75 -16.97 -5.87
C VAL A 253 -17.81 -16.55 -4.40
N LYS A 254 -18.94 -16.80 -3.75
CA LYS A 254 -19.11 -16.64 -2.30
C LYS A 254 -18.98 -17.98 -1.60
N SER A 255 -18.52 -17.96 -0.35
CA SER A 255 -18.54 -19.15 0.49
C SER A 255 -19.96 -19.78 0.51
N GLY A 256 -20.02 -21.08 0.25
CA GLY A 256 -21.27 -21.85 0.13
C GLY A 256 -21.83 -21.98 -1.29
N ASP A 257 -21.36 -21.20 -2.27
CA ASP A 257 -21.78 -21.33 -3.67
C ASP A 257 -21.40 -22.70 -4.22
N MET A 258 -22.28 -23.32 -5.01
CA MET A 258 -21.98 -24.60 -5.66
C MET A 258 -21.02 -24.35 -6.83
N ILE A 259 -19.82 -24.91 -6.76
CA ILE A 259 -18.76 -24.68 -7.75
C ILE A 259 -18.55 -25.87 -8.68
N ALA A 260 -18.81 -27.10 -8.21
CA ALA A 260 -18.75 -28.29 -9.04
C ALA A 260 -19.75 -29.34 -8.53
N ALA A 261 -20.10 -30.28 -9.40
CA ALA A 261 -20.84 -31.46 -9.02
C ALA A 261 -20.33 -32.67 -9.80
N TYR A 262 -20.30 -33.83 -9.15
CA TYR A 262 -19.91 -35.10 -9.78
C TYR A 262 -20.58 -36.28 -9.09
N ARG A 263 -20.44 -37.47 -9.66
CA ARG A 263 -20.84 -38.73 -9.02
C ARG A 263 -19.64 -39.57 -8.68
N THR A 264 -19.64 -40.21 -7.52
CA THR A 264 -18.53 -41.10 -7.15
C THR A 264 -18.60 -42.41 -7.93
N ASN A 265 -17.46 -43.03 -8.21
CA ASN A 265 -17.41 -44.39 -8.78
C ASN A 265 -17.81 -45.49 -7.79
N LYS A 266 -18.00 -45.14 -6.51
CA LYS A 266 -18.44 -46.06 -5.45
C LYS A 266 -19.95 -46.29 -5.57
N ARG A 267 -20.35 -47.55 -5.73
CA ARG A 267 -21.76 -47.94 -5.66
C ARG A 267 -22.23 -47.82 -4.22
N ILE A 268 -23.45 -47.32 -4.02
CA ILE A 268 -24.12 -47.36 -2.73
C ILE A 268 -24.44 -48.83 -2.42
N ASP A 269 -23.63 -49.48 -1.59
CA ASP A 269 -23.91 -50.81 -1.07
C ASP A 269 -25.09 -50.72 -0.08
N GLY A 270 -26.31 -50.77 -0.59
CA GLY A 270 -27.49 -50.66 0.26
C GLY A 270 -28.82 -50.48 -0.47
N GLY A 271 -29.12 -51.29 -1.48
CA GLY A 271 -30.36 -51.14 -2.23
C GLY A 271 -30.75 -52.31 -3.13
N ARG A 272 -30.68 -53.56 -2.65
CA ARG A 272 -31.52 -54.63 -3.24
C ARG A 272 -32.97 -54.36 -2.84
N GLY A 273 -33.62 -53.44 -3.54
CA GLY A 273 -35.01 -53.07 -3.31
C GLY A 273 -35.73 -52.81 -4.63
N ASN A 274 -36.26 -53.87 -5.24
CA ASN A 274 -37.31 -53.89 -6.27
C ASN A 274 -37.32 -52.76 -7.31
N SER A 275 -36.74 -53.05 -8.48
CA SER A 275 -37.21 -52.47 -9.74
C SER A 275 -38.65 -52.93 -10.00
N LYS A 276 -39.64 -52.20 -9.50
CA LYS A 276 -41.03 -52.30 -9.95
C LYS A 276 -41.53 -50.93 -10.40
N ASN A 277 -41.71 -50.83 -11.72
CA ASN A 277 -42.59 -49.94 -12.46
C ASN A 277 -42.68 -48.48 -12.00
N ILE A 278 -41.98 -47.59 -12.70
CA ILE A 278 -42.43 -46.21 -12.86
C ILE A 278 -42.76 -46.00 -14.34
N TYR A 279 -44.05 -45.91 -14.60
CA TYR A 279 -44.63 -45.56 -15.89
C TYR A 279 -44.10 -44.21 -16.38
N LEU A 280 -43.86 -44.16 -17.69
CA LEU A 280 -43.52 -42.98 -18.46
C LEU A 280 -44.48 -41.81 -18.18
N SER A 281 -43.92 -40.68 -17.73
CA SER A 281 -44.44 -39.36 -18.10
C SER A 281 -43.31 -38.53 -18.71
N LYS A 282 -43.54 -38.07 -19.94
CA LYS A 282 -42.61 -37.28 -20.74
C LYS A 282 -42.41 -35.90 -20.11
N ARG A 283 -41.37 -35.74 -19.30
CA ARG A 283 -40.69 -34.45 -19.07
C ARG A 283 -39.21 -34.73 -18.92
N ARG A 284 -38.38 -33.95 -19.62
CA ARG A 284 -36.91 -34.06 -19.71
C ARG A 284 -36.29 -34.51 -18.38
N LYS A 285 -36.03 -35.81 -18.23
CA LYS A 285 -35.14 -36.32 -17.19
C LYS A 285 -33.74 -35.86 -17.56
N SER A 286 -33.10 -35.11 -16.66
CA SER A 286 -31.67 -34.88 -16.72
C SER A 286 -30.96 -36.22 -16.84
N LEU A 287 -29.88 -36.30 -17.62
CA LEU A 287 -29.02 -37.49 -17.72
C LEU A 287 -28.55 -37.98 -16.32
N LEU A 288 -28.56 -37.11 -15.31
CA LEU A 288 -28.33 -37.45 -13.91
C LEU A 288 -29.40 -38.41 -13.32
N ASP A 289 -30.67 -38.33 -13.71
CA ASP A 289 -31.75 -39.12 -13.08
C ASP A 289 -31.79 -40.60 -13.53
N SER A 290 -30.91 -40.99 -14.45
CA SER A 290 -30.92 -42.33 -15.08
C SER A 290 -29.96 -43.33 -14.43
N PHE A 291 -29.10 -42.88 -13.50
CA PHE A 291 -28.09 -43.70 -12.84
C PHE A 291 -28.43 -43.89 -11.36
N GLY A 292 -29.49 -44.65 -11.05
CA GLY A 292 -29.81 -45.02 -9.67
C GLY A 292 -28.72 -45.94 -9.10
N GLY A 293 -27.94 -45.47 -8.12
CA GLY A 293 -26.92 -46.27 -7.43
C GLY A 293 -25.58 -45.58 -7.16
N TYR A 294 -25.38 -44.35 -7.66
CA TYR A 294 -24.18 -43.55 -7.44
C TYR A 294 -24.52 -42.28 -6.66
N GLU A 295 -23.69 -41.93 -5.68
CA GLU A 295 -23.86 -40.74 -4.84
C GLU A 295 -23.52 -39.47 -5.63
N LEU A 296 -24.42 -38.48 -5.60
CA LEU A 296 -24.16 -37.14 -6.14
C LEU A 296 -23.39 -36.33 -5.09
N VAL A 297 -22.21 -35.87 -5.43
CA VAL A 297 -21.39 -34.97 -4.61
C VAL A 297 -21.50 -33.57 -5.18
N GLU A 298 -21.92 -32.64 -4.33
CA GLU A 298 -21.92 -31.22 -4.61
C GLU A 298 -20.73 -30.59 -3.89
N VAL A 299 -19.83 -29.97 -4.64
CA VAL A 299 -18.70 -29.23 -4.08
C VAL A 299 -19.09 -27.76 -3.96
N LYS A 300 -19.00 -27.24 -2.74
CA LYS A 300 -19.28 -25.85 -2.41
C LYS A 300 -17.98 -25.08 -2.18
N ALA A 301 -17.95 -23.81 -2.55
CA ALA A 301 -16.84 -22.92 -2.26
C ALA A 301 -16.62 -22.84 -0.74
N PRO A 302 -15.46 -23.25 -0.20
CA PRO A 302 -15.17 -23.13 1.23
C PRO A 302 -15.00 -21.68 1.66
N VAL A 303 -14.47 -20.83 0.76
CA VAL A 303 -14.20 -19.41 0.98
C VAL A 303 -14.73 -18.59 -0.20
N SER A 304 -14.91 -17.28 0.02
CA SER A 304 -15.19 -16.34 -1.07
C SER A 304 -13.90 -15.96 -1.80
N GLY A 305 -13.98 -15.70 -3.10
CA GLY A 305 -12.85 -15.28 -3.92
C GLY A 305 -13.09 -15.54 -5.41
N THR A 306 -12.02 -15.66 -6.18
CA THR A 306 -12.08 -15.92 -7.63
C THR A 306 -11.67 -17.37 -7.92
N ILE A 307 -12.50 -18.12 -8.64
CA ILE A 307 -12.24 -19.53 -8.96
C ILE A 307 -11.36 -19.69 -10.21
N PHE A 308 -10.23 -20.38 -10.05
CA PHE A 308 -9.35 -20.78 -11.14
C PHE A 308 -9.47 -22.29 -11.35
N GLN A 309 -9.93 -22.67 -12.54
CA GLN A 309 -10.20 -24.04 -12.96
C GLN A 309 -9.13 -24.49 -13.94
N PHE A 310 -8.60 -25.69 -13.74
CA PHE A 310 -7.70 -26.32 -14.68
C PHE A 310 -7.66 -27.83 -14.44
N ARG A 311 -7.02 -28.55 -15.38
CA ARG A 311 -6.81 -29.99 -15.27
C ARG A 311 -5.31 -30.28 -15.39
N ASP A 312 -4.81 -31.14 -14.52
CA ASP A 312 -3.43 -31.61 -14.53
C ASP A 312 -3.40 -33.08 -14.10
N ASN A 313 -2.61 -33.92 -14.77
CA ASN A 313 -2.46 -35.36 -14.47
C ASN A 313 -3.79 -36.13 -14.25
N ASN A 314 -4.80 -35.88 -15.08
CA ASN A 314 -6.15 -36.48 -14.97
C ASN A 314 -6.89 -36.14 -13.66
N THR A 315 -6.58 -34.98 -13.07
CA THR A 315 -7.26 -34.43 -11.89
C THR A 315 -7.82 -33.06 -12.23
N ASN A 316 -9.10 -32.85 -11.92
CA ASN A 316 -9.75 -31.55 -12.04
C ASN A 316 -9.45 -30.73 -10.78
N TYR A 317 -8.90 -29.54 -10.99
CA TYR A 317 -8.54 -28.61 -9.93
C TYR A 317 -9.39 -27.34 -10.02
N GLY A 318 -9.86 -26.89 -8.87
CA GLY A 318 -10.55 -25.62 -8.67
C GLY A 318 -9.93 -24.94 -7.47
N VAL A 319 -9.18 -23.86 -7.70
CA VAL A 319 -8.51 -23.10 -6.65
C VAL A 319 -9.20 -21.76 -6.52
N ILE A 320 -9.66 -21.43 -5.31
CA ILE A 320 -10.18 -20.10 -4.99
C ILE A 320 -8.98 -19.26 -4.54
N ALA A 321 -8.75 -18.14 -5.22
CA ALA A 321 -7.65 -17.23 -4.96
C ALA A 321 -8.12 -15.77 -5.07
N GLN A 322 -7.19 -14.84 -4.84
CA GLN A 322 -7.44 -13.42 -5.11
C GLN A 322 -7.60 -13.17 -6.60
N GLU A 323 -8.39 -12.15 -6.97
CA GLU A 323 -8.69 -11.82 -8.38
C GLU A 323 -7.42 -11.51 -9.20
N GLN A 324 -6.41 -10.94 -8.55
CA GLN A 324 -5.17 -10.50 -9.18
C GLN A 324 -4.12 -11.61 -9.31
N ASP A 325 -4.43 -12.81 -8.84
CA ASP A 325 -3.52 -13.96 -8.97
C ASP A 325 -3.48 -14.47 -10.42
N ASN A 326 -2.46 -15.28 -10.73
CA ASN A 326 -2.23 -15.82 -12.07
C ASN A 326 -2.48 -17.33 -12.09
N GLU A 327 -3.26 -17.79 -13.07
CA GLU A 327 -3.51 -19.21 -13.33
C GLU A 327 -2.22 -20.04 -13.47
N GLU A 328 -1.20 -19.51 -14.13
CA GLU A 328 0.11 -20.18 -14.29
C GLU A 328 0.82 -20.36 -12.95
N SER A 329 0.84 -19.31 -12.12
CA SER A 329 1.42 -19.36 -10.77
C SER A 329 0.64 -20.30 -9.85
N ILE A 330 -0.69 -20.37 -9.99
CA ILE A 330 -1.53 -21.31 -9.25
C ILE A 330 -1.24 -22.75 -9.69
N LYS A 331 -1.11 -23.02 -10.99
CA LYS A 331 -0.72 -24.34 -11.52
C LYS A 331 0.66 -24.75 -11.03
N ALA A 332 1.64 -23.85 -11.09
CA ALA A 332 2.98 -24.09 -10.58
C ALA A 332 2.95 -24.40 -9.08
N TRP A 333 2.15 -23.68 -8.29
CA TRP A 333 1.94 -23.98 -6.87
C TRP A 333 1.38 -25.40 -6.67
N ILE A 334 0.49 -25.92 -7.54
CA ILE A 334 -0.07 -27.29 -7.39
C ILE A 334 1.06 -28.29 -7.62
N LYS A 335 1.80 -28.10 -8.71
CA LYS A 335 2.88 -28.99 -9.14
C LYS A 335 4.04 -29.03 -8.14
N ALA A 336 4.28 -27.93 -7.44
CA ALA A 336 5.25 -27.86 -6.36
C ALA A 336 4.81 -28.62 -5.08
N GLY A 337 3.63 -29.25 -5.08
CA GLY A 337 3.13 -30.05 -3.96
C GLY A 337 2.22 -29.29 -3.00
N LYS A 338 1.88 -28.04 -3.33
CA LYS A 338 1.16 -27.06 -2.50
C LYS A 338 1.81 -26.73 -1.16
#